data_AF-L9VYP5-F1
#
_entry.id   AF-L9VYP5-F1
#
_cell.length_a   1.000
_cell.length_b   1.000
_cell.length_c   1.000
_cell.angle_alpha   90.00
_cell.angle_beta   90.00
_cell.angle_gamma   90.00
#
_symmetry.space_group_name_H-M   'P 1'
#
loop_
_entity.id
_entity.type
_entity.pdbx_description
1 polymer ?
#
loop_
_entity_poly.entity_id
_entity_poly.type
_entity_poly.pdbx_seq_one_letter_code
_entity_poly.pdbx_strand_id
1 'polypeptide(L)' 'MGIERFVRLNLVLVPVLAVTFYLFADYLPLILLPLGVGYLTFAVLISLAWGLSQLSMSLRSS' A
#
# COMPACT_ATOMS: atom_id res chain seq x y z
N MET A 1 -7.60 11.49 -8.58
CA MET A 1 -6.46 11.78 -7.67
C MET A 1 -5.17 11.50 -8.43
N GLY A 2 -4.14 12.35 -8.31
CA GLY A 2 -2.82 12.02 -8.85
C GLY A 2 -2.18 10.84 -8.12
N ILE A 3 -1.28 10.11 -8.79
CA ILE A 3 -0.57 8.94 -8.25
C ILE A 3 0.12 9.30 -6.92
N GLU A 4 0.70 10.49 -6.82
CA GLU A 4 1.34 10.97 -5.60
C GLU A 4 0.37 11.03 -4.40
N ARG A 5 -0.85 11.55 -4.60
CA ARG A 5 -1.85 11.65 -3.53
C ARG A 5 -2.37 10.27 -3.12
N PHE A 6 -2.47 9.35 -4.08
CA PHE A 6 -2.79 7.95 -3.81
C PHE A 6 -1.70 7.30 -2.94
N VAL A 7 -0.43 7.44 -3.30
CA VAL A 7 0.70 6.84 -2.57
C VAL A 7 0.80 7.41 -1.16
N ARG A 8 0.73 8.75 -0.98
CA ARG A 8 0.78 9.38 0.34
C ARG A 8 -0.32 8.87 1.29
N LEU A 9 -1.54 8.69 0.78
CA LEU A 9 -2.64 8.18 1.57
C LEU A 9 -2.45 6.70 1.91
N ASN A 10 -2.04 5.88 0.93
CA ASN A 10 -1.83 4.45 1.12
C ASN A 10 -0.62 4.14 2.00
N LEU A 11 0.41 4.99 2.04
CA LEU A 11 1.54 4.84 2.96
C LEU A 11 1.11 4.84 4.44
N VAL A 12 0.02 5.55 4.78
CA VAL A 12 -0.56 5.53 6.12
C VAL A 12 -1.63 4.45 6.25
N LEU A 13 -2.44 4.27 5.21
CA LEU A 13 -3.56 3.33 5.23
C LEU A 13 -3.09 1.86 5.30
N VAL A 14 -2.06 1.50 4.54
CA VAL A 14 -1.49 0.14 4.48
C VAL A 14 -1.05 -0.38 5.86
N PRO A 15 -0.22 0.32 6.65
CA PRO A 15 0.17 -0.17 7.97
C PRO A 15 -1.00 -0.22 8.94
N VAL A 16 -1.93 0.74 8.88
CA VAL A 16 -3.15 0.72 9.72
C VAL A 16 -4.00 -0.51 9.38
N LEU A 17 -4.22 -0.78 8.10
CA LEU A 17 -4.94 -1.97 7.64
C LEU A 17 -4.19 -3.23 8.04
N ALA A 18 -2.88 -3.33 7.85
CA ALA A 18 -2.10 -4.50 8.22
C ALA A 18 -2.20 -4.82 9.72
N VAL A 19 -2.07 -3.80 10.59
CA VAL A 19 -2.23 -3.96 12.04
C VAL A 19 -3.67 -4.36 12.40
N THR A 20 -4.66 -3.74 11.77
CA THR A 20 -6.07 -4.08 11.99
C THR A 20 -6.36 -5.53 11.58
N PHE A 21 -5.88 -5.94 10.41
CA PHE A 21 -6.00 -7.33 9.93
C PHE A 21 -5.32 -8.31 10.88
N TYR A 22 -4.17 -7.96 11.44
CA TYR A 22 -3.47 -8.79 12.42
C TYR A 22 -4.26 -8.93 13.73
N LEU A 23 -4.76 -7.82 14.28
CA LEU A 23 -5.50 -7.81 15.55
C LEU A 23 -6.86 -8.49 15.46
N PHE A 24 -7.52 -8.44 14.31
CA PHE A 24 -8.85 -8.99 14.09
C PHE A 24 -8.85 -10.25 13.22
N ALA A 25 -7.70 -10.90 13.03
CA ALA A 25 -7.55 -12.06 12.14
C ALA A 25 -8.56 -13.18 12.43
N ASP A 26 -8.84 -13.44 13.70
CA ASP A 26 -9.77 -14.49 14.15
C ASP A 26 -11.25 -14.13 13.98
N TYR A 27 -11.56 -12.84 13.81
CA TYR A 27 -12.92 -12.31 13.68
C TYR A 27 -13.28 -11.94 12.23
N LEU A 28 -12.30 -12.02 11.32
CA LEU A 28 -12.45 -11.61 9.95
C LEU A 28 -13.17 -12.71 9.13
N PRO A 29 -14.28 -12.38 8.44
CA PRO A 29 -14.91 -13.34 7.53
C PRO A 29 -13.93 -13.73 6.41
N LEU A 30 -13.88 -15.02 6.08
CA LEU A 30 -12.97 -15.61 5.09
C LEU A 30 -12.96 -14.88 3.74
N ILE A 31 -14.07 -14.23 3.35
CA ILE A 31 -14.16 -13.48 2.09
C ILE A 31 -13.34 -12.17 2.09
N LEU A 32 -13.05 -11.61 3.26
CA LEU A 32 -12.27 -10.37 3.40
C LEU A 32 -10.77 -10.61 3.33
N LEU A 33 -10.29 -11.84 3.57
CA LEU A 33 -8.89 -12.23 3.42
C LEU A 33 -8.35 -11.98 1.99
N PRO A 34 -8.92 -12.56 0.92
CA PRO A 34 -8.40 -12.35 -0.43
C PRO A 34 -8.53 -10.90 -0.91
N LEU A 35 -9.60 -10.20 -0.51
CA LEU A 35 -9.79 -8.79 -0.86
C LEU A 35 -8.82 -7.87 -0.14
N GLY A 36 -8.63 -8.07 1.17
CA GLY A 36 -7.69 -7.32 1.99
C GLY A 36 -6.25 -7.54 1.55
N VAL A 37 -5.84 -8.79 1.38
CA VAL A 37 -4.50 -9.16 0.92
C VAL A 37 -4.26 -8.63 -0.50
N GLY A 38 -5.23 -8.75 -1.40
CA GLY A 38 -5.14 -8.23 -2.77
C GLY A 38 -4.96 -6.72 -2.80
N TYR A 39 -5.76 -5.99 -2.02
CA TYR A 39 -5.64 -4.53 -1.90
C TYR A 39 -4.29 -4.12 -1.32
N LEU A 40 -3.85 -4.74 -0.23
CA LEU A 40 -2.55 -4.45 0.40
C LEU A 40 -1.41 -4.69 -0.58
N THR A 41 -1.44 -5.81 -1.31
CA THR A 41 -0.42 -6.15 -2.31
C THR A 41 -0.38 -5.09 -3.42
N PHE A 42 -1.55 -4.73 -3.95
CA PHE A 42 -1.64 -3.71 -5.00
C PHE A 42 -1.14 -2.34 -4.51
N ALA A 43 -1.58 -1.90 -3.33
CA ALA A 43 -1.20 -0.61 -2.75
C ALA A 43 0.31 -0.54 -2.48
N VAL A 44 0.92 -1.61 -1.99
CA VAL A 44 2.37 -1.70 -1.76
C VAL A 44 3.13 -1.64 -3.08
N LEU A 45 2.73 -2.43 -4.09
CA LEU A 45 3.40 -2.43 -5.39
C LEU A 45 3.38 -1.06 -6.06
N ILE A 46 2.23 -0.39 -6.07
CA ILE A 46 2.10 0.96 -6.65
C ILE A 46 2.95 1.97 -5.87
N SER A 47 2.96 1.87 -4.54
CA SER A 47 3.77 2.77 -3.69
C SER A 47 5.26 2.58 -3.93
N LEU A 48 5.72 1.34 -4.06
CA LEU A 48 7.11 1.02 -4.39
C LEU A 48 7.49 1.47 -5.80
N ALA A 49 6.64 1.19 -6.79
CA ALA A 49 6.88 1.60 -8.18
C ALA A 49 6.99 3.13 -8.31
N TRP A 50 6.11 3.86 -7.63
CA TRP A 50 6.18 5.33 -7.59
C TRP A 50 7.43 5.83 -6.86
N GLY A 51 7.77 5.26 -5.70
CA GLY A 51 8.97 5.62 -4.95
C GLY A 51 10.25 5.40 -5.76
N LEU A 52 10.36 4.26 -6.45
CA LEU A 52 11.48 3.96 -7.34
C LEU A 52 11.54 4.91 -8.55
N SER A 53 10.39 5.29 -9.12
CA SER A 53 10.33 6.26 -10.20
C SER A 53 10.87 7.63 -9.76
N GLN A 54 10.48 8.10 -8.57
CA GLN A 54 10.98 9.36 -8.02
C GLN A 54 12.48 9.30 -7.69
N LEU A 55 12.95 8.19 -7.12
CA LEU A 55 14.38 7.97 -6.84
C LEU A 55 15.20 7.97 -8.13
N SER A 56 14.72 7.29 -9.18
CA SER A 56 15.37 7.25 -10.49
C SER A 56 15.50 8.64 -11.11
N MET A 57 14.44 9.45 -11.05
CA MET A 57 14.51 10.84 -11.53
C MET A 57 15.51 11.68 -10.70
N SER A 58 15.50 11.51 -9.37
CA SER A 58 16.45 12.21 -8.48
C SER A 58 17.90 11.85 -8.81
N LEU A 59 18.21 10.57 -8.99
CA LEU A 59 19.55 10.08 -9.30
C LEU A 59 20.03 10.53 -10.69
N ARG A 60 19.12 10.66 -11.66
CA ARG A 60 19.44 11.12 -13.02
C ARG A 60 19.65 12.63 -13.11
N SER A 61 19.18 13.37 -12.10
CA SER A 61 19.32 14.84 -12.01
C SER A 61 20.55 15.31 -11.21
N SER A 62 21.32 14.38 -10.64
CA SER A 62 22.65 14.62 -10.04
C SER A 62 23.77 14.35 -11.05
#